data_AF-A0A3C1H7N1-F1
#
_entry.id   AF-A0A3C1H7N1-F1
#
_cell.length_a   1.000
_cell.length_b   1.000
_cell.length_c   1.000
_cell.angle_alpha   90.00
_cell.angle_beta   90.00
_cell.angle_gamma   90.00
#
_symmetry.space_group_name_H-M   'P 1'
#
loop_
_entity.id
_entity.type
_entity.pdbx_description
1 polymer ?
#
loop_
_entity_poly.entity_id
_entity_poly.type
_entity_poly.pdbx_seq_one_letter_code
_entity_poly.pdbx_strand_id
1 'polypeptide(L)'
;MVLGGWILLPGCASDSVQTPKSRGVYTVLGSAELAPLGAFDAPPSSYEPKASFTVGQVPIVVVRGYDGRVTVEIQDTHSGETFFVKDIVTAFGRLAYQRVPIRKPGEYRVRLMIGKSEMDDFKFSINN
;
A
#
# COMPACT_ATOMS: atom_id res chain seq x y z
N MET A 1 -13.01 -20.56 -48.59
CA MET A 1 -13.34 -21.34 -47.37
C MET A 1 -12.01 -21.81 -46.81
N VAL A 2 -11.50 -21.39 -45.65
CA VAL A 2 -12.10 -21.23 -44.31
C VAL A 2 -11.50 -19.99 -43.61
N LEU A 3 -12.33 -19.31 -42.81
CA LEU A 3 -12.02 -18.17 -41.94
C LEU A 3 -11.22 -18.59 -40.68
N GLY A 4 -10.45 -17.66 -40.11
CA GLY A 4 -10.02 -17.68 -38.70
C GLY A 4 -8.72 -16.89 -38.51
N GLY A 5 -8.67 -15.67 -37.98
CA GLY A 5 -9.57 -15.00 -37.06
C GLY A 5 -9.19 -15.26 -35.61
N TRP A 6 -8.08 -14.68 -35.13
CA TRP A 6 -7.73 -14.51 -33.70
C TRP A 6 -6.89 -13.22 -33.59
N ILE A 7 -7.52 -12.06 -33.47
CA ILE A 7 -7.83 -11.35 -32.22
C ILE A 7 -6.56 -11.06 -31.39
N LEU A 8 -6.09 -9.83 -31.52
CA LEU A 8 -5.26 -9.13 -30.54
C LEU A 8 -6.01 -9.08 -29.20
N LEU A 9 -5.49 -9.70 -28.15
CA LEU A 9 -5.87 -9.39 -26.78
C LEU A 9 -4.76 -8.53 -26.15
N PRO A 10 -5.02 -7.25 -25.84
CA PRO A 10 -4.12 -6.46 -25.03
C PRO A 10 -4.29 -6.87 -23.56
N GLY A 11 -3.17 -7.01 -22.86
CA GLY A 11 -3.09 -6.89 -21.41
C GLY A 11 -3.97 -7.85 -20.60
N CYS A 12 -3.50 -9.08 -20.41
CA CYS A 12 -3.77 -9.73 -19.13
C CYS A 12 -2.97 -8.95 -18.10
N ALA A 13 -3.60 -7.98 -17.43
CA ALA A 13 -3.07 -7.43 -16.20
C ALA A 13 -2.99 -8.60 -15.23
N SER A 14 -1.77 -9.08 -14.99
CA SER A 14 -1.50 -10.02 -13.90
C SER A 14 -2.01 -9.34 -12.63
N ASP A 15 -3.14 -9.81 -12.10
CA ASP A 15 -3.48 -9.59 -10.71
C ASP A 15 -2.30 -10.14 -9.92
N SER A 16 -1.41 -9.25 -9.52
CA SER A 16 -0.23 -9.60 -8.76
C SER A 16 -0.75 -10.24 -7.48
N VAL A 17 -0.54 -11.54 -7.31
CA VAL A 17 -0.68 -12.21 -6.01
C VAL A 17 0.33 -11.52 -5.10
N GLN A 18 -0.14 -10.52 -4.35
CA GLN A 18 0.71 -9.71 -3.48
C GLN A 18 1.03 -10.54 -2.25
N THR A 19 2.14 -11.25 -2.30
CA THR A 19 2.61 -12.08 -1.20
C THR A 19 2.99 -11.20 -0.01
N PRO A 20 2.69 -11.64 1.24
CA PRO A 20 3.13 -10.94 2.44
C PRO A 20 4.66 -10.85 2.47
N LYS A 21 5.22 -9.65 2.25
CA LYS A 21 6.68 -9.46 2.27
C LYS A 21 7.20 -9.60 3.71
N SER A 22 8.39 -10.20 3.87
CA SER A 22 9.11 -10.25 5.15
C SER A 22 9.56 -8.87 5.64
N ARG A 23 9.80 -7.97 4.68
CA ARG A 23 10.11 -6.56 4.86
C ARG A 23 9.42 -5.77 3.75
N GLY A 24 8.83 -4.64 4.07
CA GLY A 24 8.25 -3.77 3.07
C GLY A 24 7.21 -2.81 3.60
N VAL A 25 6.55 -2.15 2.66
CA VAL A 25 5.37 -1.31 2.89
C VAL A 25 4.20 -1.86 2.09
N TYR A 26 3.00 -1.84 2.65
CA TYR A 26 1.77 -2.22 1.95
C TYR A 26 0.55 -1.59 2.60
N THR A 27 -0.61 -1.63 1.93
CA THR A 27 -1.87 -1.16 2.49
C THR A 27 -2.78 -2.30 2.90
N VAL A 28 -3.59 -2.07 3.92
CA VAL A 28 -4.60 -2.99 4.45
C VAL A 28 -5.92 -2.24 4.65
N LEU A 29 -7.04 -2.97 4.74
CA LEU A 29 -8.31 -2.36 5.11
C LEU A 29 -8.32 -2.02 6.60
N GLY A 30 -8.61 -0.78 6.94
CA GLY A 30 -8.74 -0.36 8.34
C GLY A 30 -9.88 -1.09 9.04
N SER A 31 -9.55 -1.81 10.12
CA SER A 31 -10.51 -2.34 11.09
C SER A 31 -10.56 -1.45 12.33
N ALA A 32 -11.62 -1.58 13.13
CA ALA A 32 -11.74 -0.87 14.41
C ALA A 32 -10.59 -1.19 15.39
N GLU A 33 -9.93 -2.34 15.21
CA GLU A 33 -8.80 -2.79 16.03
C GLU A 33 -7.49 -2.07 15.68
N LEU A 34 -7.36 -1.59 14.45
CA LEU A 34 -6.22 -0.78 13.99
C LEU A 34 -6.41 0.73 14.26
N ALA A 35 -7.54 1.10 14.87
CA ALA A 35 -7.95 2.50 15.08
C ALA A 35 -7.17 3.27 16.18
N PRO A 36 -6.69 2.67 17.29
CA PRO A 36 -5.86 3.38 18.25
C PRO A 36 -4.39 3.31 17.83
N LEU A 37 -3.95 4.19 16.94
CA LEU A 37 -2.61 4.17 16.34
C LEU A 37 -1.45 4.18 17.37
N GLY A 38 -0.73 3.06 17.42
CA GLY A 38 0.59 2.86 18.05
C GLY A 38 1.29 1.69 17.35
N ALA A 39 2.61 1.54 17.53
CA ALA A 39 3.30 0.34 17.06
C ALA A 39 2.75 -0.87 17.81
N PHE A 40 2.12 -1.81 17.10
CA PHE A 40 1.51 -2.99 17.73
C PHE A 40 2.35 -4.24 17.49
N ASP A 41 2.43 -5.06 18.53
CA ASP A 41 2.88 -6.45 18.46
C ASP A 41 1.75 -7.32 17.87
N ALA A 42 1.33 -7.02 16.64
CA ALA A 42 0.38 -7.88 15.92
C ALA A 42 1.16 -8.93 15.11
N PRO A 43 0.72 -10.20 15.08
CA PRO A 43 1.37 -11.23 14.29
C PRO A 43 1.38 -10.80 12.80
N PRO A 44 2.52 -10.88 12.10
CA PRO A 44 2.64 -10.43 10.70
C PRO A 44 1.70 -11.14 9.71
N SER A 45 1.14 -12.30 10.09
CA SER A 45 0.17 -13.07 9.32
C SER A 45 -1.27 -12.54 9.41
N SER A 46 -1.53 -11.54 10.27
CA SER A 46 -2.90 -11.12 10.58
C SER A 46 -3.47 -10.12 9.58
N TYR A 47 -2.65 -9.59 8.66
CA TYR A 47 -3.08 -8.57 7.71
C TYR A 47 -2.65 -8.91 6.29
N GLU A 48 -3.64 -9.20 5.45
CA GLU A 48 -3.43 -9.43 4.03
C GLU A 48 -3.29 -8.09 3.30
N PRO A 49 -2.24 -7.92 2.46
CA PRO A 49 -2.12 -6.76 1.60
C PRO A 49 -3.38 -6.57 0.74
N LYS A 50 -3.84 -5.33 0.64
CA LYS A 50 -4.99 -4.95 -0.18
C LYS A 50 -4.62 -3.80 -1.09
N ALA A 51 -4.69 -4.05 -2.40
CA ALA A 51 -4.42 -3.05 -3.44
C ALA A 51 -5.65 -2.30 -3.94
N SER A 52 -6.87 -2.69 -3.61
CA SER A 52 -8.07 -2.03 -4.14
C SER A 52 -9.09 -1.76 -3.05
N PHE A 53 -9.49 -0.50 -2.92
CA PHE A 53 -10.46 -0.02 -1.94
C PHE A 53 -11.64 0.62 -2.65
N THR A 54 -12.78 0.72 -1.98
CA THR A 54 -13.91 1.54 -2.44
C THR A 54 -13.93 2.88 -1.72
N VAL A 55 -14.57 3.90 -2.29
CA VAL A 55 -14.80 5.17 -1.58
C VAL A 55 -15.48 4.90 -0.23
N GLY A 56 -14.96 5.52 0.83
CA GLY A 56 -15.41 5.31 2.21
C GLY A 56 -14.64 4.23 2.97
N GLN A 57 -13.95 3.31 2.29
CA GLN A 57 -12.98 2.43 2.93
C GLN A 57 -11.72 3.22 3.28
N VAL A 58 -11.15 2.91 4.46
CA VAL A 58 -9.97 3.60 4.96
C VAL A 58 -8.75 2.70 4.75
N PRO A 59 -7.84 3.03 3.82
CA PRO A 59 -6.57 2.34 3.71
C PRO A 59 -5.68 2.69 4.91
N ILE A 60 -5.03 1.67 5.48
CA ILE A 60 -3.97 1.82 6.48
C ILE A 60 -2.68 1.35 5.86
N VAL A 61 -1.64 2.16 5.93
CA VAL A 61 -0.28 1.78 5.55
C VAL A 61 0.35 0.98 6.68
N VAL A 62 0.94 -0.15 6.33
CA VAL A 62 1.70 -1.01 7.22
C VAL A 62 3.16 -0.99 6.77
N VAL A 63 4.07 -0.75 7.70
CA VAL A 63 5.51 -0.85 7.51
C VAL A 63 6.03 -2.02 8.33
N ARG A 64 6.81 -2.91 7.71
CA ARG A 64 7.36 -4.13 8.32
C ARG A 64 8.84 -4.29 8.03
N GLY A 65 9.59 -4.76 9.03
CA GLY A 65 10.98 -5.23 8.82
C GLY A 65 11.98 -4.08 8.66
N TYR A 66 11.64 -2.89 9.16
CA TYR A 66 12.52 -1.74 9.27
C TYR A 66 12.70 -1.40 10.75
N ASP A 67 13.85 -0.81 11.06
CA ASP A 67 14.18 -0.33 12.38
C ASP A 67 14.64 1.13 12.29
N GLY A 68 14.24 1.94 13.25
CA GLY A 68 14.51 3.37 13.27
C GLY A 68 13.47 4.20 12.52
N ARG A 69 13.87 5.42 12.13
CA ARG A 69 12.97 6.41 11.51
C ARG A 69 12.86 6.16 10.01
N VAL A 70 11.63 6.03 9.54
CA VAL A 70 11.28 5.94 8.13
C VAL A 70 10.28 7.04 7.78
N THR A 71 10.25 7.44 6.52
CA THR A 71 9.25 8.39 6.01
C THR A 71 8.33 7.65 5.05
N VAL A 72 7.02 7.72 5.29
CA VAL A 72 6.00 7.20 4.39
C VAL A 72 5.47 8.36 3.58
N GLU A 73 5.51 8.20 2.26
CA GLU A 73 4.96 9.16 1.31
C GLU A 73 3.88 8.50 0.47
N ILE A 74 2.84 9.26 0.12
CA ILE A 74 1.80 8.77 -0.77
C ILE A 74 1.59 9.76 -1.90
N GLN A 75 1.67 9.21 -3.10
CA GLN A 75 1.66 9.93 -4.34
C GLN A 75 0.50 9.46 -5.21
N ASP A 76 -0.21 10.41 -5.82
CA ASP A 76 -1.13 10.14 -6.92
C ASP A 76 -0.31 9.74 -8.15
N THR A 77 -0.57 8.55 -8.71
CA THR A 77 0.26 8.01 -9.81
C THR A 77 0.02 8.73 -11.12
N HIS A 78 -1.12 9.40 -11.28
CA HIS A 78 -1.47 10.12 -12.50
C HIS A 78 -0.87 11.53 -12.50
N SER A 79 -1.05 12.28 -11.41
CA SER A 79 -0.54 13.65 -11.31
C SER A 79 0.93 13.72 -10.85
N GLY A 80 1.43 12.67 -10.21
CA GLY A 80 2.72 12.69 -9.53
C GLY A 80 2.74 13.53 -8.26
N GLU A 81 1.60 14.08 -7.83
CA GLU A 81 1.49 14.90 -6.63
C GLU A 81 1.59 14.04 -5.37
N THR A 82 2.45 14.44 -4.43
CA THR A 82 2.55 13.80 -3.11
C THR A 82 1.57 14.49 -2.16
N PHE A 83 0.55 13.77 -1.69
CA PHE A 83 -0.51 14.33 -0.85
C PHE A 83 -0.39 13.96 0.63
N PHE A 84 0.48 13.00 0.95
CA PHE A 84 0.71 12.58 2.34
C PHE A 84 2.19 12.29 2.54
N VAL A 85 2.77 12.87 3.59
CA VAL A 85 4.14 12.60 4.03
C VAL A 85 4.12 12.49 5.56
N LYS A 86 4.67 11.40 6.09
CA LYS A 86 4.71 11.18 7.53
C LYS A 86 5.95 10.40 7.95
N ASP A 87 6.68 10.97 8.91
CA ASP A 87 7.72 10.23 9.62
C ASP A 87 7.10 9.28 10.65
N ILE A 88 7.57 8.04 10.63
CA ILE A 88 7.15 6.96 11.52
C ILE A 88 8.40 6.37 12.15
N VAL A 89 8.33 6.09 13.45
CA VAL A 89 9.37 5.32 14.14
C VAL A 89 8.98 3.85 14.09
N THR A 90 9.83 3.04 13.48
CA THR A 90 9.71 1.58 13.41
C THR A 90 10.66 0.95 14.42
N ALA A 91 10.32 -0.25 14.88
CA ALA A 91 11.16 -1.05 15.75
C ALA A 91 11.28 -2.45 15.16
N PHE A 92 12.47 -3.05 15.26
CA PHE A 92 12.71 -4.39 14.73
C PHE A 92 11.69 -5.41 15.28
N GLY A 93 11.12 -6.22 14.38
CA GLY A 93 10.10 -7.22 14.73
C GLY A 93 8.70 -6.68 14.96
N ARG A 94 8.48 -5.35 14.92
CA ARG A 94 7.17 -4.72 15.09
C ARG A 94 6.61 -4.19 13.78
N LEU A 95 5.28 -4.07 13.73
CA LEU A 95 4.58 -3.41 12.64
C LEU A 95 4.29 -1.96 13.03
N ALA A 96 4.54 -1.04 12.12
CA ALA A 96 4.13 0.34 12.26
C ALA A 96 2.96 0.64 11.31
N TYR A 97 1.97 1.38 11.81
CA TYR A 97 0.74 1.66 11.10
C TYR A 97 0.53 3.15 10.94
N GLN A 98 0.02 3.56 9.78
CA GLN A 98 -0.39 4.93 9.54
C GLN A 98 -1.70 4.94 8.76
N ARG A 99 -2.72 5.55 9.35
CA ARG A 99 -3.98 5.81 8.66
C ARG A 99 -3.73 6.85 7.56
N VAL A 100 -4.29 6.57 6.39
CA VAL A 100 -4.16 7.43 5.22
C VAL A 100 -5.47 8.18 4.98
N PRO A 101 -5.46 9.53 4.98
CA PRO A 101 -6.67 10.33 4.84
C PRO A 101 -7.08 10.56 3.37
N ILE A 102 -7.07 9.53 2.51
CA ILE A 102 -7.52 9.68 1.12
C ILE A 102 -9.05 9.66 1.09
N ARG A 103 -9.62 10.62 0.35
CA ARG A 103 -11.08 10.77 0.17
C ARG A 103 -11.51 10.77 -1.29
N LYS A 104 -10.56 10.76 -2.22
CA LYS A 104 -10.83 10.82 -3.66
C LYS A 104 -10.58 9.44 -4.28
N PRO A 105 -11.36 9.04 -5.29
CA PRO A 105 -11.01 7.90 -6.12
C PRO A 105 -9.75 8.22 -6.93
N GLY A 106 -8.95 7.21 -7.23
CA GLY A 106 -7.70 7.37 -7.94
C GLY A 106 -6.74 6.21 -7.74
N GLU A 107 -5.61 6.29 -8.44
CA GLU A 107 -4.50 5.37 -8.29
C GLU A 107 -3.38 6.04 -7.49
N TYR A 108 -2.84 5.29 -6.55
CA TYR A 108 -1.92 5.79 -5.54
C TYR A 108 -0.74 4.84 -5.37
N ARG A 109 0.41 5.41 -5.01
CA ARG A 109 1.62 4.69 -4.63
C ARG A 109 2.06 5.15 -3.26
N VAL A 110 2.19 4.22 -2.33
CA VAL A 110 2.92 4.43 -1.07
C VAL A 110 4.39 4.17 -1.35
N ARG A 111 5.25 5.10 -0.95
CA ARG A 111 6.70 4.98 -0.93
C ARG A 111 7.18 4.96 0.50
N LEU A 112 8.10 4.05 0.79
CA LEU A 112 8.84 4.05 2.04
C LEU A 112 10.24 4.60 1.80
N MET A 113 10.60 5.66 2.51
CA MET A 113 11.86 6.36 2.35
C MET A 113 12.71 6.22 3.62
N ILE A 114 14.03 6.09 3.43
CA ILE A 114 15.03 6.30 4.49
C ILE A 114 15.96 7.41 4.02
N GLY A 115 15.90 8.56 4.69
CA GLY A 115 16.55 9.77 4.19
C GLY A 115 15.97 10.17 2.83
N LYS A 116 16.81 10.15 1.78
CA LYS A 116 16.40 10.50 0.40
C LYS A 116 16.23 9.28 -0.52
N SER A 117 16.37 8.07 0.02
CA SER A 117 16.33 6.83 -0.76
C SER A 117 14.99 6.14 -0.61
N GLU A 118 14.36 5.79 -1.73
CA GLU A 118 13.20 4.90 -1.77
C GLU A 118 13.65 3.48 -1.46
N MET A 119 12.96 2.83 -0.52
CA MET A 119 13.34 1.52 0.00
C MET A 119 12.37 0.43 -0.35
N ASP A 120 11.08 0.76 -0.46
CA ASP A 120 10.05 -0.12 -0.97
C ASP A 120 8.86 0.74 -1.40
N ASP A 121 7.98 0.16 -2.21
CA ASP A 121 6.75 0.78 -2.62
C ASP A 121 5.60 -0.21 -2.73
N PHE A 122 4.39 0.35 -2.70
CA PHE A 122 3.16 -0.38 -2.87
C PHE A 122 2.13 0.45 -3.61
N LYS A 123 1.58 -0.09 -4.69
CA LYS A 123 0.52 0.54 -5.47
C LYS A 123 -0.85 0.05 -5.00
N PHE A 124 -1.79 0.97 -4.92
CA PHE A 124 -3.18 0.68 -4.60
C PHE A 124 -4.12 1.68 -5.28
N SER A 125 -5.40 1.34 -5.39
CA SER A 125 -6.44 2.16 -5.99
C SER A 125 -7.64 2.35 -5.06
N ILE A 126 -8.33 3.47 -5.22
CA ILE A 126 -9.63 3.73 -4.64
C ILE A 126 -10.64 3.86 -5.78
N ASN A 127 -11.56 2.91 -5.85
CA ASN A 127 -12.62 2.81 -6.85
C ASN A 127 -13.92 3.43 -6.32
N ASN A 128 -14.75 3.95 -7.23
CA ASN A 128 -16.10 4.43 -6.92
C ASN A 128 -17.05 3.31 -6.52
#